data_AF-A0A2X1LCD9-F1
#
_entry.id   AF-A0A2X1LCD9-F1
#
_cell.length_a   1.000
_cell.length_b   1.000
_cell.length_c   1.000
_cell.angle_alpha   90.00
_cell.angle_beta   90.00
_cell.angle_gamma   90.00
#
_symmetry.space_group_name_H-M   'P 1'
#
loop_
_entity.id
_entity.type
_entity.pdbx_description
1 polymer ?
#
loop_
_entity_poly.entity_id
_entity_poly.type
_entity_poly.pdbx_seq_one_letter_code
_entity_poly.pdbx_strand_id
1 'polypeptide(L)'
;MGETVWSTAFFRALRPKSRLTVSEWADKYRHVAPGTSPEPGPWRTSRVPYLREPMDVIGDADTETVVMQCSSQIGKSELQLNVMGYFADQEPSPQLMIYPTVEAAEAFSKERIDPTFKYSLV
;
A
#
# COMPACT_ATOMS: atom_id res chain seq x y z
N MET A 1 13.51 15.96 35.47
CA MET A 1 14.05 16.63 34.26
C MET A 1 13.13 16.18 33.13
N GLY A 2 12.14 17.00 32.80
CA GLY A 2 11.04 16.61 31.92
C GLY A 2 11.52 16.39 30.49
N GLU A 3 11.02 15.33 29.84
CA GLU A 3 11.24 15.11 28.41
C GLU A 3 10.79 16.36 27.65
N THR A 4 11.74 17.00 26.98
CA THR A 4 11.45 18.10 26.08
C THR A 4 10.80 17.53 24.81
N VAL A 5 9.93 18.29 24.16
CA VAL A 5 9.30 17.92 22.88
C VAL A 5 10.35 17.39 21.87
N TRP A 6 11.55 17.96 21.89
CA TRP A 6 12.69 17.54 21.07
C TRP A 6 13.20 16.14 21.40
N SER A 7 13.32 15.79 22.68
CA SER A 7 13.75 14.45 23.10
C SER A 7 12.75 13.37 22.70
N THR A 8 11.45 13.62 22.87
CA THR A 8 10.39 12.68 22.46
C THR A 8 10.36 12.49 20.95
N ALA A 9 10.47 13.58 20.17
CA ALA A 9 10.52 13.50 18.71
C ALA A 9 11.76 12.75 18.21
N PHE A 10 12.91 13.00 18.83
CA PHE A 10 14.18 12.34 18.51
C PHE A 10 14.13 10.82 18.74
N PHE A 11 13.67 10.37 19.92
CA PHE A 11 13.54 8.94 20.19
C PHE A 11 12.47 8.25 19.33
N ARG A 12 11.42 8.98 18.93
CA ARG A 12 10.42 8.46 17.99
C ARG A 12 11.01 8.26 16.59
N ALA A 13 11.87 9.17 16.13
CA ALA A 13 12.51 9.07 14.82
C ALA A 13 13.56 7.94 14.76
N LEU A 14 14.24 7.66 15.88
CA LEU A 14 15.20 6.56 15.99
C LEU A 14 14.57 5.17 16.11
N ARG A 15 13.25 5.09 16.29
CA ARG A 15 12.57 3.81 16.43
C ARG A 15 12.59 3.09 15.08
N PRO A 16 13.17 1.87 14.99
CA PRO A 16 13.16 1.13 13.75
C PRO A 16 11.72 0.88 13.31
N LYS A 17 11.42 1.12 12.03
CA LYS A 17 10.12 0.80 11.47
C LYS A 17 9.86 -0.70 11.60
N SER A 18 8.62 -1.05 11.93
CA SER A 18 8.21 -2.46 12.05
C SER A 18 8.44 -3.18 10.72
N ARG A 19 9.12 -4.32 10.75
CA ARG A 19 9.31 -5.19 9.58
C ARG A 19 8.00 -5.90 9.25
N LEU A 20 7.08 -5.18 8.62
CA LEU A 20 5.83 -5.71 8.11
C LEU A 20 6.05 -6.19 6.68
N THR A 21 5.39 -7.28 6.30
CA THR A 21 5.16 -7.59 4.90
C THR A 21 4.12 -6.63 4.31
N VAL A 22 4.02 -6.57 2.98
CA VAL A 22 3.03 -5.71 2.29
C VAL A 22 1.61 -6.09 2.70
N SER A 23 1.31 -7.39 2.84
CA SER A 23 -0.02 -7.84 3.25
C SER A 23 -0.36 -7.46 4.69
N GLU A 24 0.59 -7.57 5.62
CA GLU A 24 0.42 -7.16 7.02
C GLU A 24 0.28 -5.64 7.15
N TRP A 25 1.04 -4.87 6.38
CA TRP A 25 0.89 -3.43 6.31
C TRP A 25 -0.51 -3.06 5.82
N ALA A 26 -1.00 -3.72 4.76
CA ALA A 26 -2.33 -3.46 4.23
C ALA A 26 -3.41 -3.77 5.28
N ASP A 27 -3.34 -4.92 5.94
CA ASP A 27 -4.32 -5.28 6.98
C ASP A 27 -4.33 -4.30 8.17
N LYS A 28 -3.21 -3.60 8.42
CA LYS A 28 -3.07 -2.66 9.54
C LYS A 28 -3.42 -1.21 9.20
N TYR A 29 -3.08 -0.74 7.99
CA TYR A 29 -3.11 0.69 7.64
C TYR A 29 -3.97 1.02 6.42
N ARG A 30 -4.19 0.07 5.50
CA ARG A 30 -4.95 0.31 4.27
C ARG A 30 -6.45 0.43 4.56
N HIS A 31 -7.05 1.51 4.08
CA HIS A 31 -8.50 1.73 4.16
C HIS A 31 -9.12 1.97 2.79
N VAL A 32 -9.95 1.04 2.33
CA VAL A 32 -10.62 1.12 1.03
C VAL A 32 -11.62 2.27 1.03
N ALA A 33 -11.44 3.21 0.09
CA ALA A 33 -12.22 4.43 0.03
C ALA A 33 -13.68 4.15 -0.37
N PRO A 34 -14.67 4.84 0.22
CA PRO A 34 -16.07 4.73 -0.18
C PRO A 34 -16.24 4.98 -1.69
N GLY A 35 -17.10 4.20 -2.34
CA GLY A 35 -17.40 4.35 -3.77
C GLY A 35 -16.39 3.72 -4.73
N THR A 36 -15.22 3.26 -4.25
CA THR A 36 -14.23 2.54 -5.08
C THR A 36 -14.43 1.02 -5.07
N SER A 37 -15.11 0.50 -4.07
CA SER A 37 -15.38 -0.93 -3.85
C SER A 37 -16.74 -1.13 -3.18
N PRO A 38 -17.44 -2.26 -3.43
CA PRO A 38 -18.64 -2.65 -2.69
C PRO A 38 -18.41 -2.82 -1.18
N GLU A 39 -17.17 -3.10 -0.77
CA GLU A 39 -16.77 -3.25 0.63
C GLU A 39 -15.79 -2.14 1.03
N PRO A 40 -16.28 -0.92 1.32
CA PRO A 40 -15.44 0.12 1.91
C PRO A 40 -15.08 -0.22 3.36
N GLY A 41 -13.96 0.32 3.84
CA GLY A 41 -13.50 0.07 5.20
C GLY A 41 -12.04 -0.42 5.27
N PRO A 42 -11.64 -0.96 6.43
CA PRO A 42 -10.32 -1.56 6.60
C PRO A 42 -10.12 -2.70 5.61
N TRP A 43 -8.97 -2.69 4.93
CA TRP A 43 -8.55 -3.80 4.07
C TRP A 43 -8.47 -5.09 4.89
N ARG A 44 -8.82 -6.20 4.23
CA ARG A 44 -8.73 -7.54 4.83
C ARG A 44 -8.22 -8.53 3.79
N THR A 45 -6.95 -8.88 3.89
CA THR A 45 -6.30 -9.90 3.06
C THR A 45 -7.00 -11.26 3.20
N SER A 46 -7.67 -11.53 4.33
CA SER A 46 -8.51 -12.72 4.50
C SER A 46 -9.68 -12.83 3.52
N ARG A 47 -10.16 -11.72 2.92
CA ARG A 47 -11.19 -11.73 1.86
C ARG A 47 -10.61 -12.12 0.49
N VAL A 48 -9.32 -11.90 0.28
CA VAL A 48 -8.59 -12.12 -0.98
C VAL A 48 -7.27 -12.85 -0.69
N PRO A 49 -7.32 -14.06 -0.11
CA PRO A 49 -6.12 -14.74 0.39
C PRO A 49 -5.08 -15.02 -0.69
N TYR A 50 -5.51 -15.15 -1.95
CA TYR A 50 -4.66 -15.35 -3.12
C TYR A 50 -3.80 -14.14 -3.48
N LEU A 51 -4.09 -12.94 -2.95
CA LEU A 51 -3.25 -11.74 -3.14
C LEU A 51 -2.12 -11.65 -2.12
N ARG A 52 -2.13 -12.45 -1.04
CA ARG A 52 -1.12 -12.39 0.02
C ARG A 52 0.28 -12.66 -0.52
N GLU A 53 0.47 -13.83 -1.12
CA GLU A 53 1.78 -14.25 -1.63
C GLU A 53 2.34 -13.25 -2.64
N PRO A 54 1.60 -12.81 -3.68
CA PRO A 54 2.11 -11.78 -4.58
C PRO A 54 2.46 -10.46 -3.89
N MET A 55 1.69 -10.00 -2.89
CA MET A 55 2.03 -8.80 -2.12
C MET A 55 3.34 -8.97 -1.36
N ASP A 56 3.51 -10.08 -0.66
CA ASP A 56 4.67 -10.30 0.21
C ASP A 56 5.94 -10.56 -0.61
N VAL A 57 5.84 -11.23 -1.76
CA VAL A 57 6.95 -11.44 -2.71
C VAL A 57 7.41 -10.12 -3.33
N ILE A 58 6.50 -9.17 -3.60
CA ILE A 58 6.89 -7.84 -4.11
C ILE A 58 7.68 -7.03 -3.05
N GLY A 59 7.41 -7.26 -1.77
CA GLY A 59 8.14 -6.62 -0.67
C GLY A 59 9.45 -7.32 -0.29
N ASP A 60 9.78 -8.43 -0.94
CA ASP A 60 10.99 -9.21 -0.65
C ASP A 60 12.22 -8.57 -1.32
N ALA A 61 13.27 -8.34 -0.52
CA ALA A 61 14.49 -7.67 -0.99
C ALA A 61 15.30 -8.50 -1.99
N ASP A 62 15.12 -9.83 -1.98
CA ASP A 62 15.78 -10.74 -2.92
C ASP A 62 15.03 -10.87 -4.25
N THR A 63 13.84 -10.27 -4.37
CA THR A 63 12.97 -10.37 -5.54
C THR A 63 12.93 -9.07 -6.34
N GLU A 64 13.52 -9.07 -7.54
CA GLU A 64 13.54 -7.88 -8.41
C GLU A 64 12.34 -7.79 -9.37
N THR A 65 11.76 -8.93 -9.77
CA THR A 65 10.70 -8.96 -10.81
C THR A 65 9.62 -9.97 -10.48
N VAL A 66 8.38 -9.51 -10.49
CA VAL A 66 7.19 -10.35 -10.28
C VAL A 66 6.30 -10.27 -11.51
N VAL A 67 6.01 -11.43 -12.11
CA VAL A 67 5.10 -11.55 -13.27
C VAL A 67 3.85 -12.30 -12.84
N MET A 68 2.68 -11.68 -13.02
CA MET A 68 1.40 -12.28 -12.63
C MET A 68 0.53 -12.57 -13.85
N GLN A 69 0.21 -13.85 -14.09
CA GLN A 69 -0.85 -14.24 -15.01
C GLN A 69 -2.17 -14.32 -14.25
N CYS A 70 -3.11 -13.47 -14.61
CA CYS A 70 -4.34 -13.29 -13.83
C CYS A 70 -5.58 -13.20 -14.70
N SER A 71 -6.69 -13.74 -14.20
CA SER A 71 -8.03 -13.49 -14.77
C SER A 71 -8.48 -12.06 -14.52
N SER A 72 -9.58 -11.63 -15.15
CA SER A 72 -10.17 -10.30 -14.94
C SER A 72 -10.79 -10.16 -13.54
N GLN A 73 -10.86 -8.92 -13.03
CA GLN A 73 -11.59 -8.55 -11.79
C GLN A 73 -11.18 -9.22 -10.46
N ILE A 74 -9.99 -9.80 -10.36
CA ILE A 74 -9.48 -10.40 -9.10
C ILE A 74 -8.74 -9.43 -8.14
N GLY A 75 -9.08 -8.14 -8.13
CA GLY A 75 -8.46 -7.19 -7.18
C GLY A 75 -6.99 -6.82 -7.44
N LYS A 76 -6.48 -7.01 -8.66
CA LYS A 76 -5.10 -6.64 -9.07
C LYS A 76 -4.76 -5.18 -8.77
N SER A 77 -5.70 -4.28 -9.05
CA SER A 77 -5.50 -2.84 -8.82
C SER A 77 -5.39 -2.52 -7.33
N GLU A 78 -6.11 -3.24 -6.46
CA GLU A 78 -5.96 -3.06 -5.02
C GLU A 78 -4.60 -3.57 -4.53
N LEU A 79 -4.12 -4.70 -5.06
CA LEU A 79 -2.76 -5.17 -4.79
C LEU A 79 -1.72 -4.09 -5.13
N GLN A 80 -1.82 -3.47 -6.30
CA GLN A 80 -0.89 -2.42 -6.72
C GLN A 80 -0.94 -1.19 -5.79
N LEU A 81 -2.14 -0.81 -5.32
CA LEU A 81 -2.31 0.27 -4.34
C LEU A 81 -1.72 -0.10 -2.98
N ASN A 82 -1.84 -1.36 -2.54
CA ASN A 82 -1.25 -1.83 -1.30
C ASN A 82 0.28 -1.79 -1.35
N VAL A 83 0.86 -2.25 -2.46
CA VAL A 83 2.31 -2.16 -2.72
C VAL A 83 2.75 -0.69 -2.68
N MET A 84 2.02 0.19 -3.37
CA MET A 84 2.38 1.60 -3.43
C MET A 84 2.32 2.28 -2.06
N GLY A 85 1.29 1.97 -1.27
CA GLY A 85 1.15 2.47 0.09
C GLY A 85 2.22 1.92 1.03
N TYR A 86 2.56 0.63 0.92
CA TYR A 86 3.63 0.02 1.69
C TYR A 86 4.97 0.72 1.44
N PHE A 87 5.38 0.90 0.19
CA PHE A 87 6.62 1.60 -0.12
C PHE A 87 6.54 3.10 0.20
N ALA A 88 5.36 3.73 0.17
CA ALA A 88 5.24 5.12 0.61
C ALA A 88 5.45 5.28 2.13
N ASP A 89 4.98 4.34 2.94
CA ASP A 89 5.13 4.37 4.41
C ASP A 89 6.46 3.73 4.84
N GLN A 90 6.65 2.44 4.60
CA GLN A 90 7.73 1.65 5.20
C GLN A 90 9.09 1.93 4.56
N GLU A 91 9.16 1.98 3.23
CA GLU A 91 10.40 2.15 2.48
C GLU A 91 10.27 3.20 1.35
N PRO A 92 10.22 4.50 1.72
CA PRO A 92 10.01 5.60 0.78
C PRO A 92 11.00 5.58 -0.38
N SER A 93 10.47 5.30 -1.57
CA SER A 93 11.22 5.16 -2.82
C SER A 93 10.44 5.77 -3.99
N PRO A 94 11.11 6.22 -5.06
CA PRO A 94 10.43 6.65 -6.27
C PRO A 94 9.65 5.49 -6.91
N GLN A 95 8.38 5.71 -7.24
CA GLN A 95 7.51 4.70 -7.83
C GLN A 95 6.94 5.18 -9.16
N LEU A 96 6.86 4.29 -10.15
CA LEU A 96 6.27 4.55 -11.47
C LEU A 96 5.20 3.51 -11.78
N MET A 97 4.00 3.98 -12.13
CA MET A 97 2.88 3.15 -12.56
C MET A 97 2.50 3.53 -13.99
N ILE A 98 2.44 2.54 -14.88
CA ILE A 98 2.22 2.73 -16.32
C ILE A 98 0.86 2.18 -16.71
N TYR A 99 0.13 2.93 -17.54
CA TYR A 99 -1.15 2.52 -18.13
C TYR A 99 -1.09 2.58 -19.66
N PRO A 100 -1.99 1.87 -20.36
CA PRO A 100 -2.00 1.84 -21.83
C PRO A 100 -2.30 3.20 -22.48
N THR A 101 -3.07 4.07 -21.81
CA THR A 101 -3.39 5.42 -22.30
C THR A 101 -3.25 6.45 -21.19
N VAL A 102 -3.09 7.72 -21.58
CA VAL A 102 -2.96 8.85 -20.64
C VAL A 102 -4.25 9.04 -19.85
N GLU A 103 -5.40 8.89 -20.50
CA GLU A 103 -6.72 9.05 -19.87
C GLU A 103 -6.94 7.99 -18.79
N ALA A 104 -6.51 6.74 -19.03
CA ALA A 104 -6.58 5.68 -18.04
C ALA A 104 -5.67 5.96 -16.84
N ALA A 105 -4.46 6.49 -17.09
CA ALA A 105 -3.54 6.88 -16.03
C ALA A 105 -4.11 8.03 -15.18
N GLU A 106 -4.63 9.08 -15.81
CA GLU A 106 -5.21 10.23 -15.12
C GLU A 106 -6.45 9.85 -14.31
N ALA A 107 -7.34 9.04 -14.88
CA ALA A 107 -8.52 8.53 -14.17
C ALA A 107 -8.10 7.72 -12.95
N PHE A 108 -7.15 6.78 -13.10
CA PHE A 108 -6.68 5.98 -11.97
C PHE A 108 -6.02 6.83 -10.87
N SER A 109 -5.22 7.84 -11.27
CA SER A 109 -4.61 8.77 -10.32
C SER A 109 -5.66 9.49 -9.47
N LYS A 110 -6.69 10.07 -10.10
CA LYS A 110 -7.72 10.87 -9.42
C LYS A 110 -8.70 10.01 -8.64
N GLU A 111 -9.09 8.87 -9.18
CA GLU A 111 -10.19 8.06 -8.63
C GLU A 111 -9.71 6.98 -7.66
N ARG A 112 -8.44 6.57 -7.73
CA ARG A 112 -7.93 5.41 -6.99
C ARG A 112 -6.73 5.75 -6.11
N ILE A 113 -5.71 6.39 -6.65
CA ILE A 113 -4.48 6.73 -5.90
C ILE A 113 -4.79 7.81 -4.85
N ASP A 114 -5.32 8.95 -5.27
CA ASP A 114 -5.60 10.08 -4.36
C ASP A 114 -6.54 9.70 -3.19
N PRO A 115 -7.67 8.98 -3.41
CA PRO A 115 -8.48 8.48 -2.31
C PRO A 115 -7.73 7.49 -1.41
N THR A 116 -6.90 6.61 -1.96
CA THR A 116 -6.15 5.63 -1.16
C THR A 116 -5.27 6.33 -0.12
N PHE A 117 -4.55 7.38 -0.52
CA PHE A 117 -3.69 8.15 0.39
C PHE A 117 -4.48 9.07 1.33
N LYS A 118 -5.67 9.55 0.92
CA LYS A 118 -6.54 10.36 1.80
C LYS A 118 -7.17 9.56 2.93
N TYR A 119 -7.54 8.31 2.68
CA TYR A 119 -8.25 7.46 3.64
C TYR A 119 -7.35 6.52 4.43
N SER A 120 -6.21 6.10 3.86
CA SER A 120 -5.27 5.21 4.54
C SER A 120 -4.31 6.04 5.39
N LEU A 121 -3.98 5.55 6.59
CA LEU A 121 -3.01 6.17 7.47
C LEU A 121 -1.60 5.81 6.98
N VAL A 122 -1.04 6.65 6.12
CA VAL A 122 0.39 6.65 5.75
C VAL A 122 1.09 7.73 6.55
#